data_AF-A0A367M8J7-F1
#
_entry.id   AF-A0A367M8J7-F1
#
_cell.length_a   1.000
_cell.length_b   1.000
_cell.length_c   1.000
_cell.angle_alpha   90.00
_cell.angle_beta   90.00
_cell.angle_gamma   90.00
#
_symmetry.space_group_name_H-M   'P 1'
#
loop_
_entity.id
_entity.type
_entity.pdbx_description
1 polymer ?
#
loop_
_entity_poly.entity_id
_entity_poly.type
_entity_poly.pdbx_seq_one_letter_code
_entity_poly.pdbx_strand_id
1 'polypeptide(L)' 'MNPVSLIFLAFAMSTDAFAAAIGKGSSLDRPRLSEALRTGIIFGVIEAITPLVGWLLGQAAS' A
#
# COMPACT_ATOMS: atom_id res chain seq x y z
N MET A 1 -4.61 7.88 19.07
CA MET A 1 -4.94 7.36 17.72
C MET A 1 -6.37 6.86 17.74
N ASN A 2 -7.21 7.28 16.80
CA ASN A 2 -8.61 6.83 16.71
C ASN A 2 -8.70 5.55 15.86
N PRO A 3 -9.23 4.43 16.38
CA PRO A 3 -9.32 3.17 15.64
C PRO A 3 -10.16 3.29 14.35
N VAL A 4 -11.13 4.20 14.30
CA VAL A 4 -11.92 4.49 13.10
C VAL A 4 -11.03 5.03 11.98
N SER A 5 -10.15 5.99 12.29
CA SER A 5 -9.19 6.54 11.33
C SER A 5 -8.21 5.49 10.83
N LEU A 6 -7.78 4.57 11.70
CA LEU A 6 -6.90 3.47 11.31
C LEU A 6 -7.57 2.52 10.32
N ILE A 7 -8.85 2.19 10.54
CA ILE A 7 -9.64 1.36 9.62
C ILE A 7 -9.79 2.04 8.27
N PHE A 8 -10.18 3.32 8.24
CA PHE A 8 -10.31 4.07 6.99
C PHE A 8 -8.97 4.19 6.24
N LEU A 9 -7.88 4.44 6.96
CA LEU A 9 -6.53 4.50 6.38
C LEU A 9 -6.13 3.15 5.78
N ALA A 10 -6.32 2.05 6.52
CA ALA A 10 -6.00 0.71 6.05
C ALA A 10 -6.85 0.31 4.82
N PHE A 11 -8.12 0.70 4.81
CA PHE A 11 -9.02 0.43 3.69
C PHE A 11 -8.65 1.22 2.43
N ALA A 12 -8.30 2.50 2.59
CA ALA A 12 -7.84 3.34 1.49
C ALA A 12 -6.55 2.77 0.87
N MET A 13 -5.54 2.47 1.67
CA MET A 13 -4.28 1.89 1.18
C MET A 13 -4.50 0.52 0.51
N SER A 14 -5.29 -0.36 1.12
CA SER A 14 -5.66 -1.65 0.53
C SER A 14 -6.32 -1.51 -0.85
N THR A 15 -7.12 -0.46 -1.05
CA THR A 15 -7.77 -0.18 -2.34
C THR A 15 -6.76 0.22 -3.42
N ASP A 16 -5.73 0.99 -3.07
CA ASP A 16 -4.66 1.38 -4.00
C ASP A 16 -3.84 0.16 -4.45
N ALA A 17 -3.42 -0.69 -3.51
CA ALA A 17 -2.74 -1.95 -3.82
C ALA A 17 -3.60 -2.90 -4.67
N PHE A 18 -4.90 -2.98 -4.38
CA PHE A 18 -5.85 -3.78 -5.16
C PHE A 18 -6.01 -3.26 -6.59
N ALA A 19 -6.19 -1.94 -6.76
CA ALA A 19 -6.29 -1.31 -8.07
C ALA A 19 -5.02 -1.54 -8.90
N ALA A 20 -3.84 -1.42 -8.28
CA ALA A 20 -2.57 -1.72 -8.92
C ALA A 20 -2.45 -3.19 -9.34
N ALA A 21 -2.89 -4.13 -8.48
CA ALA A 21 -2.89 -5.56 -8.80
C ALA A 21 -3.80 -5.89 -9.98
N ILE A 22 -5.01 -5.30 -10.04
CA ILE A 22 -5.95 -5.48 -11.16
C ILE A 22 -5.40 -4.86 -12.45
N GLY A 23 -4.91 -3.62 -12.41
CA GLY A 23 -4.39 -2.93 -13.58
C GLY A 23 -3.12 -3.58 -14.15
N LYS A 24 -2.24 -4.09 -13.27
CA LYS A 24 -1.07 -4.87 -13.68
C LYS A 24 -1.51 -6.23 -14.21
N GLY A 25 -2.39 -6.94 -13.50
CA GLY A 25 -2.88 -8.26 -13.88
C GLY A 25 -3.61 -8.30 -15.22
N SER A 26 -4.38 -7.26 -15.57
CA SER A 26 -5.10 -7.17 -16.84
C SER A 26 -4.20 -6.89 -18.05
N SER A 27 -3.04 -6.29 -17.83
CA SER A 27 -2.08 -5.91 -18.87
C SER A 27 -1.01 -6.98 -19.13
N LEU A 28 -0.92 -8.01 -18.27
CA LEU A 28 0.06 -9.08 -18.39
C LEU A 28 -0.53 -10.31 -19.10
N ASP A 29 -0.03 -10.57 -20.31
CA ASP A 29 -0.42 -11.73 -21.13
C ASP A 29 0.00 -13.08 -20.49
N ARG A 30 1.06 -13.07 -19.64
CA ARG A 30 1.52 -14.20 -18.84
C ARG A 30 2.02 -13.74 -17.47
N PRO A 31 1.15 -13.64 -16.45
CA PRO A 31 1.55 -13.18 -15.13
C PRO A 31 2.55 -14.17 -14.51
N ARG A 32 3.81 -13.77 -14.40
CA ARG A 32 4.81 -14.55 -13.67
C ARG A 32 4.67 -14.26 -12.19
N LEU A 33 4.72 -15.29 -11.35
CA LEU A 33 4.69 -15.16 -9.89
C LEU A 33 5.75 -14.16 -9.38
N SER A 34 6.91 -14.10 -10.06
CA SER A 34 7.97 -13.13 -9.77
C SER A 34 7.54 -11.67 -9.97
N GLU A 35 6.67 -11.36 -10.94
CA GLU A 35 6.23 -9.99 -11.22
C GLU A 35 5.11 -9.56 -10.26
N ALA A 36 4.20 -10.49 -9.94
CA ALA A 36 3.19 -10.28 -8.90
C ALA A 36 3.87 -10.04 -7.54
N LEU A 37 4.85 -10.86 -7.18
CA LEU A 37 5.60 -10.71 -5.93
C LEU A 37 6.39 -9.41 -5.90
N ARG A 38 7.06 -9.04 -7.01
CA ARG A 38 7.78 -7.77 -7.10
C ARG A 38 6.84 -6.57 -6.92
N THR A 39 5.68 -6.61 -7.55
CA THR A 39 4.67 -5.54 -7.44
C THR A 39 4.14 -5.45 -6.01
N GLY A 40 3.79 -6.59 -5.40
CA GLY A 40 3.32 -6.66 -4.01
C GLY A 40 4.37 -6.17 -3.00
N ILE A 41 5.64 -6.53 -3.18
CA ILE A 41 6.73 -6.05 -2.31
C ILE A 41 6.88 -4.53 -2.43
N ILE A 42 6.86 -3.97 -3.64
CA ILE A 42 7.03 -2.52 -3.84
C ILE A 42 5.88 -1.76 -3.17
N PHE A 43 4.63 -2.13 -3.46
CA PHE A 43 3.46 -1.47 -2.86
C PHE A 43 3.42 -1.66 -1.34
N GLY A 44 3.62 -2.88 -0.84
CA GLY A 44 3.59 -3.15 0.59
C GLY A 44 4.68 -2.43 1.38
N VAL A 45 5.90 -2.31 0.84
CA VAL A 45 6.97 -1.55 1.49
C VAL A 45 6.66 -0.05 1.54
N ILE A 46 6.17 0.53 0.44
CA ILE A 46 5.83 1.95 0.39
C ILE A 46 4.63 2.25 1.32
N GLU A 47 3.59 1.43 1.29
CA GLU A 47 2.41 1.59 2.17
C GLU A 47 2.73 1.37 3.64
N ALA A 48 3.72 0.55 3.98
CA ALA A 48 4.15 0.39 5.38
C ALA A 48 5.00 1.56 5.86
N ILE A 49 5.91 2.07 5.03
CA ILE A 49 6.84 3.15 5.39
C ILE A 49 6.11 4.50 5.47
N THR A 50 5.19 4.79 4.55
CA THR A 50 4.56 6.11 4.44
C THR A 50 3.79 6.54 5.70
N PRO A 51 2.90 5.71 6.29
CA PRO A 51 2.22 6.03 7.54
C PRO A 51 3.20 6.13 8.72
N LEU A 52 4.27 5.31 8.71
CA LEU A 52 5.31 5.36 9.74
C LEU A 52 6.03 6.72 9.73
N VAL A 53 6.48 7.15 8.55
CA VAL A 53 7.14 8.44 8.36
C VAL A 53 6.18 9.58 8.67
N GLY A 54 4.93 9.52 8.19
CA GLY A 54 3.90 10.52 8.49
C GLY A 54 3.60 10.63 9.99
N TRP A 55 3.55 9.51 10.70
CA TRP A 55 3.38 9.48 12.14
C TRP A 55 4.58 10.07 12.89
N LEU A 56 5.80 9.73 12.49
CA LEU A 56 7.03 10.30 13.08
C LEU A 56 7.15 11.81 12.85
N LEU A 57 6.87 12.28 11.64
CA LEU A 57 6.86 13.71 11.32
C LEU A 57 5.77 14.44 12.08
N GLY A 58 4.57 13.84 12.18
CA GLY A 58 3.48 14.38 12.98
C GLY A 58 3.83 14.50 14.46
N GLN A 59 4.58 13.53 15.01
CA GLN A 59 5.09 13.59 16.39
C GLN A 59 6.19 14.64 16.56
N ALA A 60 7.06 14.83 15.57
CA ALA A 60 8.13 15.84 15.64
C ALA A 60 7.61 17.28 15.49
N ALA A 61 6.46 17.45 14.84
CA ALA A 61 5.82 18.76 14.62
C ALA A 61 4.80 19.14 15.71
N SER A 62 4.44 18.20 16.59
CA SER A 62 3.53 18.39 17.73
C SER A 62 4.28 18.71 19.01
#